data_AF-A0A7G8G190-F1
#
_entry.id   AF-A0A7G8G190-F1
#
_cell.length_a   1.000
_cell.length_b   1.000
_cell.length_c   1.000
_cell.angle_alpha   90.00
_cell.angle_beta   90.00
_cell.angle_gamma   90.00
#
_symmetry.space_group_name_H-M   'P 1'
#
loop_
_entity.id
_entity.type
_entity.pdbx_description
1 polymer ?
#
loop_
_entity_poly.entity_id
_entity_poly.type
_entity_poly.pdbx_seq_one_letter_code
_entity_poly.pdbx_strand_id
1 'polypeptide(L)'
;MADGWLRNPQDGWTYRFQRDEKAWAQDPRVFVDMGRPMPDGPPALLKTRKHLRREKAESMWRDLLRSGWQKVPAVWGADAEP
;
A
#
# COMPACT_ATOMS: atom_id res chain seq x y z
N MET A 1 -5.56 9.44 8.10
CA MET A 1 -4.95 8.28 7.43
C MET A 1 -4.44 8.69 6.07
N ALA A 2 -3.23 8.28 5.71
CA ALA A 2 -2.75 8.39 4.33
C ALA A 2 -3.00 7.05 3.63
N ASP A 3 -4.05 6.98 2.85
CA ASP A 3 -4.13 6.07 1.71
C ASP A 3 -3.04 6.43 0.69
N GLY A 4 -2.58 5.43 -0.05
CA GLY A 4 -1.57 5.61 -1.09
C GLY A 4 -0.44 4.60 -0.99
N TRP A 5 0.69 4.98 -1.57
CA TRP A 5 1.77 4.05 -1.89
C TRP A 5 3.07 4.43 -1.20
N LEU A 6 3.74 3.43 -0.64
CA LEU A 6 5.07 3.57 -0.09
C LEU A 6 6.01 2.61 -0.80
N ARG A 7 7.07 3.13 -1.40
CA ARG A 7 8.13 2.32 -2.04
C ARG A 7 9.39 2.38 -1.20
N ASN A 8 10.02 1.23 -1.05
CA ASN A 8 11.35 1.13 -0.51
C ASN A 8 12.37 1.45 -1.62
N PRO A 9 13.21 2.48 -1.44
CA PRO A 9 14.22 2.83 -2.43
C PRO A 9 15.33 1.78 -2.57
N GLN A 10 15.55 0.92 -1.58
CA GLN A 10 16.66 -0.03 -1.56
C GLN A 10 16.41 -1.28 -2.43
N ASP A 11 15.19 -1.81 -2.41
CA ASP A 11 14.85 -3.11 -3.01
C ASP A 11 13.67 -3.01 -4.01
N GLY A 12 13.02 -1.86 -4.10
CA GLY A 12 11.89 -1.59 -5.00
C GLY A 12 10.57 -2.22 -4.56
N TRP A 13 10.50 -2.83 -3.37
CA TRP A 13 9.23 -3.30 -2.82
C TRP A 13 8.32 -2.11 -2.55
N THR A 14 7.02 -2.29 -2.81
CA THR A 14 6.04 -1.23 -2.61
C THR A 14 4.86 -1.77 -1.81
N TYR A 15 4.44 -1.00 -0.82
CA TYR A 15 3.20 -1.19 -0.09
C TYR A 15 2.13 -0.26 -0.62
N ARG A 16 0.92 -0.79 -0.82
CA ARG A 16 -0.30 -0.04 -1.10
C ARG A 16 -1.20 -0.10 0.11
N PHE A 17 -1.64 1.05 0.59
CA PHE A 17 -2.61 1.19 1.67
C PHE A 17 -3.92 1.69 1.06
N GLN A 18 -4.92 0.83 1.03
CA GLN A 18 -6.25 1.12 0.49
C GLN A 18 -7.29 0.98 1.60
N ARG A 19 -8.06 2.04 1.84
CA ARG A 19 -9.16 2.00 2.81
C ARG A 19 -10.24 1.05 2.31
N ASP A 20 -10.78 0.22 3.19
CA ASP A 20 -11.99 -0.56 2.90
C ASP A 20 -13.20 0.37 3.03
N GLU A 21 -13.62 0.99 1.93
CA GLU A 21 -14.76 1.91 1.91
C GLU A 21 -16.08 1.26 2.35
N LYS A 22 -16.23 -0.05 2.12
CA LYS A 22 -17.46 -0.78 2.47
C LYS A 22 -17.60 -0.94 3.98
N ALA A 23 -16.49 -1.18 4.68
CA ALA A 23 -16.47 -1.35 6.13
C ALA A 23 -16.14 -0.05 6.89
N TRP A 24 -15.75 1.03 6.20
CA TRP A 24 -15.14 2.21 6.82
C TRP A 24 -15.99 2.85 7.93
N ALA A 25 -17.30 2.91 7.74
CA ALA A 25 -18.22 3.55 8.67
C ALA A 25 -18.47 2.76 9.96
N GLN A 26 -18.24 1.44 9.97
CA GLN A 26 -18.55 0.57 11.11
C GLN A 26 -17.30 -0.04 11.74
N ASP A 27 -16.36 -0.52 10.93
CA ASP A 27 -15.08 -1.11 11.36
C ASP A 27 -13.99 -0.65 10.39
N PRO A 28 -13.36 0.52 10.62
CA PRO A 28 -12.43 1.10 9.68
C PRO A 28 -11.20 0.21 9.53
N ARG A 29 -11.07 -0.36 8.34
CA ARG A 29 -9.96 -1.24 7.96
C ARG A 29 -9.29 -0.78 6.68
N VAL A 30 -8.07 -1.27 6.50
CA VAL A 30 -7.18 -0.94 5.40
C VAL A 30 -6.62 -2.24 4.83
N PHE A 31 -6.78 -2.42 3.53
CA PHE A 31 -6.03 -3.39 2.76
C PHE A 31 -4.62 -2.88 2.57
N VAL A 32 -3.66 -3.67 3.04
CA VAL A 32 -2.24 -3.43 2.87
C VAL A 32 -1.71 -4.49 1.91
N ASP A 33 -1.46 -4.09 0.68
CA ASP A 33 -0.88 -4.93 -0.35
C ASP A 33 0.63 -4.70 -0.42
N MET A 34 1.40 -5.77 -0.44
CA MET A 34 2.84 -5.73 -0.67
C MET A 34 3.13 -6.38 -2.01
N GLY A 35 3.82 -5.66 -2.88
CA GLY A 35 4.19 -6.17 -4.19
C GLY A 35 5.38 -5.43 -4.78
N ARG A 36 5.65 -5.74 -6.04
CA ARG A 36 6.63 -5.02 -6.86
C ARG A 36 6.07 -4.96 -8.29
N PRO A 37 6.22 -3.82 -9.00
CA PRO A 37 5.86 -3.78 -10.42
C PRO A 37 6.72 -4.80 -11.18
N MET A 38 6.10 -5.56 -12.07
CA MET A 38 6.85 -6.38 -13.02
C MET A 38 7.38 -5.49 -14.16
N PRO A 39 8.61 -5.72 -14.65
CA PRO A 39 9.20 -4.92 -15.72
C PRO A 39 8.40 -4.98 -17.04
N ASP A 40 7.65 -6.06 -17.28
CA ASP A 40 6.83 -6.28 -18.49
C ASP A 40 5.36 -5.81 -18.35
N GLY A 41 5.06 -5.00 -17.33
CA GLY A 41 3.72 -4.45 -17.13
C GLY A 41 2.84 -5.24 -16.16
N PRO A 42 1.55 -4.90 -16.04
CA PRO A 42 0.67 -5.41 -15.00
C PRO A 42 0.30 -6.90 -15.19
N PRO A 43 -0.05 -7.59 -14.08
CA PRO A 43 -0.20 -7.10 -12.71
C PRO A 43 1.10 -7.20 -11.89
N ALA A 44 1.26 -6.35 -10.87
CA ALA A 44 2.35 -6.50 -9.92
C ALA A 44 2.31 -7.87 -9.23
N LEU A 45 3.49 -8.39 -8.87
CA LEU A 45 3.58 -9.60 -8.09
C LEU A 45 3.13 -9.31 -6.65
N LEU A 46 1.83 -9.48 -6.39
CA LEU A 46 1.24 -9.34 -5.05
C LEU A 46 1.77 -10.48 -4.19
N LYS A 47 2.75 -10.17 -3.33
CA LYS A 47 3.34 -11.16 -2.43
C LYS A 47 2.44 -11.43 -1.23
N THR A 48 1.78 -10.38 -0.71
CA THR A 48 0.85 -10.51 0.42
C THR A 48 -0.20 -9.41 0.38
N ARG A 49 -1.45 -9.75 0.72
CA ARG A 49 -2.53 -8.81 1.04
C ARG A 49 -2.93 -9.02 2.50
N LYS A 50 -2.86 -7.95 3.31
CA LYS A 50 -3.30 -7.98 4.71
C LYS A 50 -4.49 -7.05 4.89
N HIS A 51 -5.46 -7.49 5.68
CA HIS A 51 -6.59 -6.65 6.07
C HIS A 51 -6.40 -6.21 7.52
N LEU A 52 -5.94 -4.98 7.73
CA LEU A 52 -5.57 -4.46 9.04
C LEU A 52 -6.59 -3.44 9.52
N ARG A 53 -6.81 -3.39 10.84
CA ARG A 53 -7.52 -2.26 11.45
C ARG A 53 -6.77 -0.96 11.19
N ARG A 54 -7.54 0.12 11.13
CA ARG A 54 -7.05 1.49 10.94
C ARG A 54 -5.78 1.76 11.76
N GLU A 55 -5.85 1.67 13.07
CA GLU A 55 -4.74 2.03 13.97
C GLU A 55 -3.44 1.26 13.65
N LYS A 56 -3.57 -0.03 13.30
CA LYS A 56 -2.41 -0.87 12.97
C LYS A 56 -1.80 -0.49 11.62
N ALA A 57 -2.64 -0.21 10.62
CA ALA A 57 -2.17 0.29 9.33
C ALA A 57 -1.53 1.69 9.45
N GLU A 58 -2.07 2.56 10.31
CA GLU A 58 -1.51 3.89 10.61
C GLU A 58 -0.13 3.80 11.27
N SER A 59 0.03 2.90 12.24
CA SER A 59 1.32 2.61 12.87
C SER A 59 2.30 2.07 11.83
N MET A 60 1.90 1.11 10.99
CA MET A 60 2.76 0.54 9.95
C MET A 60 3.21 1.61 8.95
N TRP A 61 2.31 2.47 8.48
CA TRP A 61 2.64 3.56 7.56
C TRP A 61 3.72 4.49 8.14
N ARG A 62 3.55 4.92 9.40
CA ARG A 62 4.52 5.80 10.07
C ARG A 62 5.88 5.14 10.27
N ASP A 63 5.89 3.86 10.61
CA ASP A 63 7.13 3.09 10.78
C ASP A 63 7.88 2.89 9.46
N LEU A 64 7.16 2.65 8.36
CA LEU A 64 7.76 2.57 7.03
C LEU A 64 8.39 3.91 6.63
N LEU A 65 7.67 5.02 6.82
CA LEU A 65 8.22 6.35 6.57
C LEU A 65 9.47 6.63 7.41
N ARG A 66 9.45 6.27 8.70
CA ARG A 66 10.62 6.40 9.59
C ARG A 66 11.79 5.51 9.17
N SER A 67 11.52 4.36 8.57
CA SER A 67 12.53 3.45 8.02
C SER A 67 13.10 3.91 6.66
N GLY A 68 12.67 5.06 6.14
CA GLY A 68 13.16 5.61 4.88
C GLY A 68 12.35 5.19 3.65
N TRP A 69 11.17 4.60 3.82
CA TRP A 69 10.25 4.38 2.70
C TRP A 69 9.70 5.71 2.20
N GLN A 70 9.53 5.80 0.88
CA GLN A 70 9.12 7.05 0.22
C GLN A 70 7.69 6.93 -0.29
N LYS A 71 6.92 8.01 -0.15
CA LYS A 71 5.62 8.11 -0.80
C LYS A 71 5.83 8.21 -2.30
N VAL A 72 5.13 7.37 -3.05
CA VAL A 72 5.17 7.34 -4.52
C VAL A 72 3.76 7.47 -5.09
N PRO A 73 3.61 7.87 -6.36
CA PRO A 73 2.34 7.71 -7.06
C PRO A 73 1.96 6.23 -7.19
N ALA A 74 0.73 5.97 -7.66
CA ALA A 74 0.27 4.62 -7.87
C ALA A 74 1.19 3.84 -8.80
N VAL A 75 1.63 2.67 -8.31
CA VAL A 75 2.60 1.83 -9.02
C VAL A 75 1.89 0.71 -9.80
N TRP A 76 0.71 0.27 -9.34
CA TRP A 76 -0.12 -0.72 -10.04
C TRP A 76 -1.59 -0.68 -9.60
N GLY A 77 -2.48 -1.39 -10.30
CA GLY A 77 -3.92 -1.43 -10.01
C GLY A 77 -4.70 -0.28 -10.66
N ALA A 78 -6.00 -0.19 -10.39
CA ALA A 78 -6.93 0.75 -11.07
C ALA A 78 -6.58 2.25 -10.93
N ASP A 79 -5.69 2.60 -10.00
CA ASP A 79 -5.23 3.99 -9.80
C ASP A 79 -3.95 4.31 -10.58
N ALA A 80 -3.35 3.30 -11.24
CA ALA A 80 -2.13 3.41 -12.04
C ALA A 80 -2.41 3.50 -13.55
N GLU A 81 -3.67 3.76 -13.94
CA GLU A 81 -4.04 4.02 -15.33
C GLU A 81 -3.63 5.46 -15.73
N PRO A 82 -3.07 5.67 -16.94
CA PRO A 82 -2.56 6.97 -17.40
C PRO A 82 -3.65 8.02 -17.66
#